data_AF-A0A7S1RZB3-F1
#
_entry.id   AF-A0A7S1RZB3-F1
#
_cell.length_a   1.000
_cell.length_b   1.000
_cell.length_c   1.000
_cell.angle_alpha   90.00
_cell.angle_beta   90.00
_cell.angle_gamma   90.00
#
_symmetry.space_group_name_H-M   'P 1'
#
loop_
_entity.id
_entity.type
_entity.pdbx_description
1 polymer ?
#
loop_
_entity_poly.entity_id
_entity_poly.type
_entity_poly.pdbx_seq_one_letter_code
_entity_poly.pdbx_strand_id
1 'polypeptide(L)'
;FFECIAEHDWSNPSGAQLREGYRLDHRFRGCLHLWAFIEFLLTAGFARVALDPRHPSSRMQIAGFAMTLGLLSGGLGITAAHELMHKPRFVDKAVAHMLLTNVGYLHWADEHLVGHHKNVATPGDPATARRGESFYAFLPRTVICSFIS
;
A
#
# COMPACT_ATOMS: atom_id res chain seq x y z
N PHE A 1 0.39 14.34 22.49
CA PHE A 1 1.32 15.39 22.00
C PHE A 1 0.62 16.34 21.02
N PHE A 2 -0.12 15.84 20.02
CA PHE A 2 -0.91 16.69 19.10
C PHE A 2 -2.07 17.47 19.77
N GLU A 3 -2.78 16.87 20.74
CA GLU A 3 -3.84 17.56 21.49
C GLU A 3 -3.36 18.75 22.35
N CYS A 4 -2.05 18.90 22.55
CA CYS A 4 -1.49 19.99 23.36
C CYS A 4 -1.13 21.23 22.52
N ILE A 5 -1.20 21.15 21.18
CA ILE A 5 -0.69 22.18 20.26
C ILE A 5 -1.84 22.86 19.50
N ALA A 6 -3.00 22.21 19.36
CA ALA A 6 -4.19 22.77 18.72
C ALA A 6 -5.41 22.57 19.61
N GLU A 7 -6.26 23.60 19.74
CA GLU A 7 -7.56 23.47 20.40
C GLU A 7 -8.39 22.37 19.74
N HIS A 8 -9.14 21.63 20.56
CA HIS A 8 -10.01 20.58 20.06
C HIS A 8 -11.11 21.20 19.20
N ASP A 9 -11.00 21.03 17.88
CA ASP A 9 -12.03 21.44 16.94
C ASP A 9 -13.24 20.51 17.07
N TRP A 10 -14.32 21.02 17.68
CA TRP A 10 -15.57 20.30 17.89
C TRP A 10 -16.40 20.12 16.60
N SER A 11 -15.99 20.77 15.49
CA SER A 11 -16.61 20.53 14.18
C SER A 11 -16.09 19.24 13.52
N ASN A 12 -14.94 18.71 13.97
CA ASN A 12 -14.44 17.44 13.47
C ASN A 12 -15.31 16.27 13.96
N PRO A 13 -15.55 15.25 13.11
CA PRO A 13 -16.25 14.07 13.55
C PRO A 13 -15.45 13.36 14.65
N SER A 14 -16.16 12.85 15.65
CA SER A 14 -15.54 12.01 16.68
C SER A 14 -14.84 10.80 16.05
N GLY A 15 -13.84 10.24 16.72
CA GLY A 15 -13.17 9.04 16.25
C GLY A 15 -14.12 7.87 15.95
N ALA A 16 -15.26 7.79 16.67
CA ALA A 16 -16.31 6.83 16.38
C ALA A 16 -17.03 7.12 15.05
N GLN A 17 -17.41 8.37 14.81
CA GLN A 17 -18.03 8.81 13.55
C GLN A 17 -17.09 8.63 12.35
N LEU A 18 -15.80 8.90 12.52
CA LEU A 18 -14.79 8.65 11.49
C LEU A 18 -14.69 7.16 11.15
N ARG A 19 -14.64 6.29 12.17
CA ARG A 19 -14.59 4.83 11.96
C ARG A 19 -15.87 4.29 11.31
N GLU A 20 -17.03 4.78 11.74
CA GLU A 20 -18.34 4.42 11.17
C GLU A 20 -18.43 4.85 9.70
N GLY A 21 -18.11 6.11 9.41
CA GLY A 21 -18.10 6.67 8.06
C GLY A 21 -17.11 5.93 7.15
N TYR A 22 -15.89 5.69 7.63
CA TYR A 22 -14.88 4.92 6.89
C TYR A 22 -15.34 3.48 6.61
N ARG A 23 -16.02 2.83 7.57
CA ARG A 23 -16.54 1.48 7.40
C ARG A 23 -17.69 1.41 6.40
N LEU A 24 -18.51 2.45 6.31
CA LEU A 24 -19.71 2.51 5.46
C LEU A 24 -19.47 3.16 4.09
N ASP A 25 -18.28 3.73 3.84
CA ASP A 25 -17.96 4.35 2.56
C ASP A 25 -17.78 3.32 1.43
N HIS A 26 -18.89 3.04 0.77
CA HIS A 26 -18.98 2.13 -0.37
C HIS A 26 -18.46 2.75 -1.66
N ARG A 27 -18.48 4.09 -1.79
CA ARG A 27 -18.04 4.77 -3.03
C ARG A 27 -16.54 4.68 -3.14
N PHE A 28 -15.83 5.09 -2.09
CA PHE A 28 -14.37 4.99 -2.05
C PHE A 28 -13.92 3.53 -2.15
N ARG A 29 -14.57 2.62 -1.39
CA ARG A 29 -14.27 1.18 -1.48
C ARG A 29 -14.47 0.62 -2.89
N GLY A 30 -15.52 1.04 -3.59
CA GLY A 30 -15.78 0.66 -4.97
C GLY A 30 -14.65 1.08 -5.91
N CYS A 31 -14.14 2.31 -5.77
CA CYS A 31 -12.99 2.79 -6.53
C CYS A 31 -11.73 1.94 -6.29
N LEU A 32 -11.47 1.54 -5.05
CA LEU A 32 -10.31 0.69 -4.71
C LEU A 32 -10.39 -0.70 -5.36
N HIS A 33 -11.58 -1.32 -5.35
CA HIS A 33 -11.79 -2.61 -6.02
C HIS A 33 -11.71 -2.50 -7.54
N LEU A 34 -12.27 -1.43 -8.11
CA LEU A 34 -12.17 -1.15 -9.54
C LEU A 34 -10.72 -0.95 -9.97
N TRP A 35 -9.94 -0.19 -9.18
CA TRP A 35 -8.51 -0.03 -9.39
C TRP A 35 -7.81 -1.39 -9.37
N ALA A 36 -8.05 -2.21 -8.35
CA ALA A 36 -7.43 -3.53 -8.24
C ALA A 36 -7.72 -4.39 -9.47
N PHE A 37 -8.96 -4.40 -9.93
CA PHE A 37 -9.34 -5.12 -11.15
C PHE A 37 -8.60 -4.60 -12.39
N ILE A 38 -8.52 -3.28 -12.57
CA ILE A 38 -7.78 -2.65 -13.68
C ILE A 38 -6.30 -3.02 -13.62
N GLU A 39 -5.68 -2.96 -12.44
CA GLU A 39 -4.26 -3.29 -12.25
C GLU A 39 -3.95 -4.75 -12.64
N PHE A 40 -4.82 -5.70 -12.25
CA PHE A 40 -4.66 -7.10 -12.66
C PHE A 40 -4.83 -7.29 -14.16
N LEU A 41 -5.77 -6.59 -14.79
CA LEU A 41 -5.92 -6.62 -16.25
C LEU A 41 -4.69 -6.04 -16.96
N LEU A 42 -4.14 -4.92 -16.47
CA LEU A 42 -2.94 -4.31 -17.04
C LEU A 42 -1.71 -5.22 -16.88
N THR A 43 -1.52 -5.80 -15.69
CA THR A 43 -0.46 -6.76 -15.41
C THR A 43 -0.57 -7.98 -16.33
N ALA A 44 -1.75 -8.58 -16.45
CA ALA A 44 -1.98 -9.73 -17.32
C ALA A 44 -1.80 -9.37 -18.81
N GLY A 45 -2.26 -8.19 -19.22
CA GLY A 45 -2.11 -7.69 -20.59
C GLY A 45 -0.64 -7.49 -20.97
N PHE A 46 0.14 -6.82 -20.12
CA PHE A 46 1.58 -6.67 -20.36
C PHE A 46 2.33 -7.99 -20.29
N ALA A 47 2.00 -8.88 -19.35
CA ALA A 47 2.59 -10.22 -19.31
C ALA A 47 2.30 -10.99 -20.61
N ARG A 48 1.06 -10.90 -21.13
CA ARG A 48 0.69 -11.54 -22.39
C ARG A 48 1.49 -11.01 -23.58
N VAL A 49 1.70 -9.69 -23.67
CA VAL A 49 2.51 -9.09 -24.75
C VAL A 49 3.99 -9.42 -24.60
N ALA A 50 4.52 -9.33 -23.37
CA ALA A 50 5.92 -9.61 -23.06
C ALA A 50 6.32 -11.06 -23.36
N LEU A 51 5.39 -12.00 -23.17
CA LEU A 51 5.62 -13.44 -23.29
C LEU A 51 5.14 -14.04 -24.61
N ASP A 52 4.63 -13.24 -25.57
CA ASP A 52 4.16 -13.75 -26.85
C ASP A 52 5.34 -14.18 -27.75
N PRO A 53 5.50 -15.49 -28.05
CA PRO A 53 6.59 -15.96 -28.88
C PRO A 53 6.45 -15.55 -30.37
N ARG A 54 5.25 -15.15 -30.81
CA ARG A 54 5.00 -14.71 -32.19
C ARG A 54 5.51 -13.28 -32.43
N HIS A 55 5.56 -12.48 -31.38
CA HIS A 55 6.01 -11.09 -31.40
C HIS A 55 6.97 -10.83 -30.24
N PRO A 56 8.23 -11.32 -30.32
CA PRO A 56 9.18 -11.20 -29.22
C PRO A 56 9.42 -9.75 -28.83
N SER A 57 9.19 -9.44 -27.56
CA SER A 57 9.45 -8.10 -27.02
C SER A 57 10.95 -7.84 -26.90
N SER A 58 11.39 -6.68 -27.38
CA SER A 58 12.76 -6.20 -27.19
C SER A 58 13.06 -5.94 -25.71
N ARG A 59 14.34 -5.94 -25.33
CA ARG A 59 14.77 -5.62 -23.96
C ARG A 59 14.28 -4.25 -23.48
N MET A 60 14.20 -3.27 -24.38
CA MET A 60 13.68 -1.93 -24.06
C MET A 60 12.18 -1.96 -23.77
N GLN A 61 11.40 -2.75 -24.52
CA GLN A 61 9.96 -2.92 -24.25
C GLN A 61 9.74 -3.61 -22.90
N ILE A 62 10.51 -4.67 -22.60
CA ILE A 62 10.44 -5.34 -21.30
C ILE A 62 10.80 -4.37 -20.16
N ALA A 63 11.85 -3.58 -20.31
CA ALA A 63 12.21 -2.57 -19.31
C ALA A 63 11.11 -1.50 -19.14
N GLY A 64 10.51 -1.04 -20.23
CA GLY A 64 9.37 -0.12 -20.22
C GLY A 64 8.17 -0.71 -19.48
N PHE A 65 7.77 -1.94 -19.80
CA PHE A 65 6.68 -2.63 -19.11
C PHE A 65 6.97 -2.82 -17.62
N ALA A 66 8.18 -3.25 -17.26
CA ALA A 66 8.57 -3.44 -15.86
C ALA A 66 8.53 -2.12 -15.08
N MET A 67 9.03 -1.02 -15.66
CA MET A 67 9.00 0.30 -15.03
C MET A 67 7.56 0.82 -14.89
N THR A 68 6.74 0.71 -15.93
CA THR A 68 5.32 1.12 -15.89
C THR A 68 4.55 0.31 -14.85
N LEU A 69 4.69 -1.02 -14.83
CA LEU A 69 4.05 -1.86 -13.82
C LEU A 69 4.52 -1.48 -12.43
N GLY A 70 5.84 -1.39 -12.20
CA GLY A 70 6.38 -1.03 -10.89
C GLY A 70 5.86 0.31 -10.36
N LEU A 71 5.69 1.32 -11.22
CA LEU A 71 5.11 2.61 -10.82
C LEU A 71 3.62 2.50 -10.51
N LEU A 72 2.84 1.79 -11.32
CA LEU A 72 1.40 1.65 -11.12
C LEU A 72 1.09 0.79 -9.90
N SER A 73 1.68 -0.40 -9.80
CA SER A 73 1.42 -1.34 -8.70
C SER A 73 2.12 -0.90 -7.41
N GLY A 74 3.33 -0.36 -7.48
CA GLY A 74 4.07 0.12 -6.31
C GLY A 74 3.51 1.43 -5.75
N GLY A 75 3.14 2.38 -6.61
CA GLY A 75 2.58 3.66 -6.17
C GLY A 75 1.10 3.58 -5.82
N LEU A 76 0.27 3.19 -6.79
CA LEU A 76 -1.19 3.16 -6.63
C LEU A 76 -1.66 1.85 -6.02
N GLY A 77 -1.11 0.70 -6.42
CA GLY A 77 -1.50 -0.61 -5.92
C GLY A 77 -1.26 -0.79 -4.42
N ILE A 78 -0.08 -0.43 -3.91
CA ILE A 78 0.20 -0.46 -2.45
C ILE A 78 -0.71 0.51 -1.70
N THR A 79 -0.97 1.71 -2.24
CA THR A 79 -1.91 2.67 -1.62
C THR A 79 -3.34 2.11 -1.57
N ALA A 80 -3.80 1.43 -2.63
CA ALA A 80 -5.10 0.80 -2.62
C ALA A 80 -5.15 -0.39 -1.63
N ALA A 81 -4.09 -1.19 -1.58
CA ALA A 81 -3.95 -2.29 -0.64
C ALA A 81 -3.95 -1.79 0.82
N HIS A 82 -3.26 -0.69 1.11
CA HIS A 82 -3.25 -0.02 2.40
C HIS A 82 -4.67 0.27 2.90
N GLU A 83 -5.48 0.90 2.05
CA GLU A 83 -6.84 1.25 2.44
C GLU A 83 -7.73 0.00 2.59
N LEU A 84 -7.56 -0.99 1.72
CA LEU A 84 -8.38 -2.21 1.74
C LEU A 84 -8.06 -3.12 2.94
N MET A 85 -6.80 -3.23 3.36
CA MET A 85 -6.42 -4.08 4.50
C MET A 85 -6.97 -3.57 5.84
N HIS A 86 -7.16 -2.25 5.96
CA HIS A 86 -7.79 -1.61 7.13
C HIS A 86 -9.31 -1.84 7.18
N LYS A 87 -9.94 -2.25 6.08
CA LYS A 87 -11.39 -2.52 6.07
C LYS A 87 -11.70 -3.86 6.77
N PRO A 88 -12.88 -3.97 7.41
CA PRO A 88 -13.22 -5.14 8.22
C PRO A 88 -13.64 -6.37 7.40
N ARG A 89 -14.00 -6.23 6.11
CA ARG A 89 -14.55 -7.35 5.33
C ARG A 89 -13.41 -8.23 4.82
N PHE A 90 -13.64 -9.53 4.84
CA PHE A 90 -12.68 -10.52 4.33
C PHE A 90 -12.29 -10.27 2.87
N VAL A 91 -13.27 -9.94 2.02
CA VAL A 91 -13.02 -9.68 0.58
C VAL A 91 -12.06 -8.50 0.40
N ASP A 92 -12.25 -7.42 1.16
CA ASP A 92 -11.38 -6.23 1.08
C ASP A 92 -9.92 -6.62 1.41
N LYS A 93 -9.72 -7.38 2.49
CA LYS A 93 -8.40 -7.88 2.89
C LYS A 93 -7.79 -8.84 1.87
N ALA A 94 -8.61 -9.74 1.30
CA ALA A 94 -8.15 -10.67 0.27
C ALA A 94 -7.66 -9.91 -0.98
N VAL A 95 -8.39 -8.88 -1.42
CA VAL A 95 -7.96 -8.02 -2.54
C VAL A 95 -6.68 -7.26 -2.19
N ALA A 96 -6.55 -6.74 -0.97
CA ALA A 96 -5.30 -6.11 -0.51
C ALA A 96 -4.11 -7.07 -0.58
N HIS A 97 -4.28 -8.31 -0.10
CA HIS A 97 -3.22 -9.32 -0.14
C HIS A 97 -2.87 -9.72 -1.58
N MET A 98 -3.85 -9.80 -2.48
CA MET A 98 -3.58 -10.05 -3.90
C MET A 98 -2.73 -8.92 -4.51
N LEU A 99 -3.08 -7.66 -4.25
CA LEU A 99 -2.32 -6.50 -4.72
C LEU A 99 -0.88 -6.50 -4.19
N LEU A 100 -0.70 -6.79 -2.90
CA LEU A 100 0.64 -6.86 -2.31
C LEU A 100 1.46 -8.04 -2.83
N THR A 101 0.80 -9.16 -3.13
CA THR A 101 1.45 -10.30 -3.78
C THR A 101 1.94 -9.93 -5.18
N ASN A 102 1.19 -9.12 -5.92
CA ASN A 102 1.57 -8.63 -7.25
C ASN A 102 2.91 -7.87 -7.25
N VAL A 103 3.22 -7.19 -6.14
CA VAL A 103 4.49 -6.46 -5.95
C VAL A 103 5.51 -7.20 -5.07
N GLY A 104 5.23 -8.43 -4.67
CA GLY A 104 6.12 -9.23 -3.81
C GLY A 104 6.29 -8.65 -2.39
N TYR A 105 5.34 -7.86 -1.90
CA TYR A 105 5.45 -7.11 -0.64
C TYR A 105 4.36 -7.51 0.38
N LEU A 106 4.01 -8.80 0.42
CA LEU A 106 2.89 -9.30 1.23
C LEU A 106 3.11 -9.14 2.74
N HIS A 107 4.33 -9.32 3.24
CA HIS A 107 4.67 -9.17 4.67
C HIS A 107 4.31 -7.79 5.23
N TRP A 108 4.26 -6.77 4.37
CA TRP A 108 3.88 -5.42 4.76
C TRP A 108 2.46 -5.32 5.30
N ALA A 109 1.53 -6.20 4.89
CA ALA A 109 0.18 -6.19 5.45
C ALA A 109 0.18 -6.43 6.96
N ASP A 110 0.96 -7.42 7.41
CA ASP A 110 1.06 -7.77 8.82
C ASP A 110 1.87 -6.71 9.57
N GLU A 111 3.06 -6.36 9.08
CA GLU A 111 3.91 -5.35 9.70
C GLU A 111 3.17 -4.02 9.86
N HIS A 112 2.44 -3.58 8.84
CA HIS A 112 1.73 -2.31 8.89
C HIS A 112 0.61 -2.34 9.92
N LEU A 113 -0.26 -3.36 9.86
CA LEU A 113 -1.45 -3.47 10.70
C LEU A 113 -1.13 -3.67 12.18
N VAL A 114 -0.17 -4.53 12.51
CA VAL A 114 0.11 -4.91 13.91
C VAL A 114 1.42 -4.33 14.47
N GLY A 115 2.36 -3.95 13.60
CA GLY A 115 3.64 -3.36 13.95
C GLY A 115 3.59 -1.84 13.88
N HIS A 116 3.58 -1.28 12.66
CA HIS A 116 3.67 0.15 12.42
C HIS A 116 2.59 0.94 13.16
N HIS A 117 1.29 0.64 12.97
CA HIS A 117 0.22 1.40 13.63
C HIS A 117 0.30 1.38 15.15
N LYS A 118 0.83 0.30 15.73
CA LYS A 118 1.01 0.17 17.18
C LYS A 118 2.22 0.95 17.67
N ASN A 119 3.30 0.98 16.89
CA ASN A 119 4.60 1.52 17.30
C ASN A 119 4.95 2.84 16.59
N VAL A 120 4.05 3.43 15.82
CA VAL A 120 4.31 4.60 14.97
C VAL A 120 5.00 5.71 15.76
N ALA A 121 6.05 6.28 15.18
CA ALA A 121 6.89 7.31 15.81
C ALA A 121 7.61 6.89 17.11
N THR A 122 7.75 5.59 17.38
CA THR A 122 8.59 5.05 18.46
C THR A 122 9.87 4.40 17.91
N PRO A 123 10.90 4.16 18.75
CA PRO A 123 12.11 3.46 18.32
C PRO A 123 11.88 2.03 17.80
N GLY A 124 10.75 1.41 18.14
CA GLY A 124 10.39 0.06 17.72
C GLY A 124 9.72 -0.03 16.35
N ASP A 125 9.42 1.10 15.72
CA ASP A 125 8.81 1.15 14.38
C ASP A 125 9.88 1.30 13.29
N PRO A 126 10.11 0.28 12.46
CA PRO A 126 11.08 0.36 11.38
C PRO A 126 10.66 1.35 10.29
N ALA A 127 9.36 1.60 10.09
CA ALA A 127 8.83 2.45 9.05
C ALA A 127 8.84 3.95 9.39
N THR A 128 9.09 4.34 10.64
CA THR A 128 9.35 5.74 10.99
C THR A 128 10.82 6.12 10.81
N ALA A 129 11.07 7.20 10.07
CA ALA A 129 12.40 7.81 9.97
C ALA A 129 12.83 8.43 11.32
N ARG A 130 14.08 8.19 11.72
CA ARG A 130 14.63 8.78 12.95
C ARG A 130 14.97 10.24 12.71
N ARG A 131 14.94 11.06 13.76
CA ARG A 131 15.31 12.48 13.65
C ARG A 131 16.75 12.63 13.18
N GLY A 132 16.93 13.30 12.03
CA GLY A 132 18.25 13.51 11.41
C GLY A 132 18.76 12.32 10.58
N GLU A 133 17.95 11.27 10.40
CA GLU A 133 18.29 10.15 9.51
C GLU A 133 18.19 10.58 8.05
N SER A 134 19.25 10.34 7.27
CA SER A 134 19.22 10.59 5.83
C SER A 134 18.33 9.56 5.13
N PHE A 135 17.77 9.92 3.97
CA PHE A 135 17.00 9.00 3.15
C PHE A 135 17.76 7.70 2.85
N TYR A 136 19.06 7.80 2.54
CA TYR A 136 19.89 6.65 2.20
C TYR A 136 20.20 5.74 3.38
N ALA A 137 20.16 6.26 4.62
CA ALA A 137 20.25 5.45 5.83
C ALA A 137 18.89 4.81 6.19
N PHE A 138 17.80 5.57 6.00
CA PHE A 138 16.44 5.14 6.27
C PHE A 138 16.01 3.97 5.37
N LEU A 139 16.18 4.11 4.05
CA LEU A 139 15.64 3.20 3.04
C LEU A 139 16.01 1.71 3.27
N PRO A 140 17.30 1.33 3.38
CA PRO A 140 17.65 -0.06 3.63
C PRO A 140 17.20 -0.54 5.01
N ARG A 141 17.22 0.34 6.02
CA ARG A 141 16.79 0.00 7.39
C ARG A 141 15.30 -0.32 7.44
N THR A 142 14.45 0.54 6.88
CA THR A 142 13.00 0.31 6.90
C THR A 142 12.66 -0.98 6.18
N VAL A 143 13.22 -1.24 4.99
CA VAL A 143 12.91 -2.46 4.22
C VAL A 143 13.34 -3.72 4.97
N ILE A 144 14.57 -3.76 5.50
CA ILE A 144 15.09 -4.96 6.17
C ILE A 144 14.40 -5.18 7.51
N CYS A 145 14.25 -4.13 8.32
CA CYS A 145 13.67 -4.27 9.66
C CYS A 145 12.17 -4.54 9.62
N SER A 146 11.42 -3.97 8.65
CA SER A 146 9.98 -4.27 8.47
C SER A 146 9.73 -5.73 8.08
N PHE A 147 10.71 -6.39 7.45
CA PHE A 147 10.61 -7.81 7.13
C PHE A 147 10.80 -8.72 8.36
N ILE A 148 11.46 -8.23 9.42
CA ILE A 148 11.86 -9.01 10.60
C ILE A 148 10.96 -8.71 11.81
N SER A 149 10.28 -7.56 11.82
CA SER A 149 9.47 -7.03 12.93
C SER A 149 8.15 -7.75 13.15
#